data_AF-A0A6L9EH75-F1
#
_entry.id   AF-A0A6L9EH75-F1
#
_cell.length_a   1.000
_cell.length_b   1.000
_cell.length_c   1.000
_cell.angle_alpha   90.00
_cell.angle_beta   90.00
_cell.angle_gamma   90.00
#
_symmetry.space_group_name_H-M   'P 1'
#
loop_
_entity.id
_entity.type
_entity.pdbx_description
1 polymer ?
#
loop_
_entity_poly.entity_id
_entity_poly.type
_entity_poly.pdbx_seq_one_letter_code
_entity_poly.pdbx_strand_id
1 'polypeptide(L)'
;MANAKDKSRKARRRLFIETIIVFLVIASPFLFKAHEYLPTDPDATISLFGLEIDRNGFADLNTYFWWLLGKIIPLYLLTIWFFTCRHWWYHILLIPICMYAFQIFEVVYSDNLLIDVKNVLWLLPVCMVIIPFVYFVRIKLYDKHVHGIDLEAMDAELQYYKNKERDELKKAGINIPEEPLTSAEEDLSQKTPNRVMDNLVKQLRHSFKSLF
;
A
#
# COMPACT_ATOMS: atom_id res chain seq x y z
N MET A 1 24.14 19.32 -10.79
CA MET A 1 24.27 19.53 -9.32
C MET A 1 22.96 19.35 -8.53
N ALA A 2 21.76 19.59 -9.08
CA ALA A 2 20.49 19.40 -8.36
C ALA A 2 20.20 17.93 -7.94
N ASN A 3 20.60 16.95 -8.76
CA ASN A 3 20.30 15.53 -8.56
C ASN A 3 20.98 14.92 -7.31
N ALA A 4 22.21 15.34 -6.97
CA ALA A 4 22.93 14.83 -5.80
C ALA A 4 22.34 15.30 -4.45
N LYS A 5 21.85 16.55 -4.39
CA LYS A 5 21.17 17.10 -3.20
C LYS A 5 19.84 16.41 -2.93
N ASP A 6 19.07 16.08 -3.97
CA ASP A 6 17.79 15.38 -3.81
C ASP A 6 17.97 13.93 -3.34
N LYS A 7 18.99 13.23 -3.88
CA LYS A 7 19.34 11.88 -3.45
C LYS A 7 19.73 11.80 -1.97
N SER A 8 20.52 12.77 -1.49
CA SER A 8 20.89 12.89 -0.07
C SER A 8 19.68 13.17 0.84
N ARG A 9 18.74 13.99 0.39
CA ARG A 9 17.52 14.33 1.15
C ARG A 9 16.57 13.13 1.28
N LYS A 10 16.38 12.33 0.22
CA LYS A 10 15.64 11.06 0.27
C LYS A 10 16.27 10.06 1.23
N ALA A 11 17.59 9.90 1.18
CA ALA A 11 18.32 9.00 2.08
C ALA A 11 18.16 9.39 3.56
N ARG A 12 18.30 10.68 3.91
CA ARG A 12 18.11 11.16 5.29
C ARG A 12 16.68 10.96 5.79
N ARG A 13 15.67 11.18 4.94
CA ARG A 13 14.25 10.91 5.30
C ARG A 13 14.00 9.43 5.57
N ARG A 14 14.56 8.55 4.74
CA ARG A 14 14.45 7.10 4.93
C ARG A 14 15.05 6.67 6.27
N LEU A 15 16.27 7.12 6.58
CA LEU A 15 16.93 6.83 7.85
C LEU A 15 16.14 7.35 9.05
N PHE A 16 15.53 8.54 8.94
CA PHE A 16 14.69 9.09 9.99
C PHE A 16 13.45 8.24 10.26
N ILE A 17 12.77 7.78 9.21
CA ILE A 17 11.60 6.89 9.33
C ILE A 17 12.00 5.55 9.95
N GLU A 18 13.09 4.94 9.48
CA GLU A 18 13.61 3.68 10.04
C GLU A 18 13.97 3.84 11.53
N THR A 19 14.56 4.96 11.92
CA THR A 19 14.89 5.27 13.33
C THR A 19 13.63 5.41 14.18
N ILE A 20 12.60 6.11 13.69
CA ILE A 20 11.32 6.26 14.39
C ILE A 20 10.66 4.90 14.60
N ILE A 21 10.64 4.05 13.58
CA ILE A 21 10.04 2.71 13.67
C ILE A 21 10.76 1.86 14.72
N VAL A 22 12.10 1.86 14.73
CA VAL A 22 12.88 1.11 15.72
C VAL A 22 12.63 1.63 17.13
N PHE A 23 12.62 2.96 17.31
CA PHE A 23 12.30 3.58 18.60
C PHE A 23 10.90 3.17 19.10
N LEU A 24 9.92 3.19 18.21
CA LEU A 24 8.53 2.78 18.45
C LEU A 24 8.43 1.31 18.90
N VAL A 25 9.21 0.41 18.30
CA VAL A 25 9.28 -1.00 18.72
C VAL A 25 9.92 -1.15 20.11
N ILE A 26 11.02 -0.43 20.37
CA ILE A 26 11.71 -0.44 21.68
C ILE A 26 10.82 0.16 22.78
N ALA A 27 9.94 1.11 22.45
CA ALA A 27 9.00 1.71 23.37
C ALA A 27 7.87 0.75 23.81
N SER A 28 7.66 -0.37 23.10
CA SER A 28 6.54 -1.29 23.36
C SER A 28 6.43 -1.83 24.80
N PRO A 29 7.49 -2.33 25.47
CA PRO A 29 7.40 -2.75 26.87
C PRO A 29 7.09 -1.60 27.83
N PHE A 30 7.55 -0.39 27.53
CA PHE A 30 7.27 0.80 28.34
C PHE A 30 5.80 1.24 28.20
N LEU A 31 5.27 1.20 26.97
CA LEU A 31 3.84 1.39 26.71
C LEU A 31 3.00 0.35 27.42
N PHE A 32 3.43 -0.92 27.47
CA PHE A 32 2.70 -1.95 28.21
C PHE A 32 2.65 -1.63 29.70
N LYS A 33 3.75 -1.17 30.28
CA LYS A 33 3.83 -0.78 31.70
C LYS A 33 3.02 0.47 32.07
N ALA A 34 2.49 1.22 31.09
CA ALA A 34 1.72 2.41 31.35
C ALA A 34 0.45 2.16 32.20
N HIS A 35 -0.13 0.95 32.15
CA HIS A 35 -1.29 0.60 32.98
C HIS A 35 -1.03 0.76 34.48
N GLU A 36 0.21 0.56 34.95
CA GLU A 36 0.56 0.62 36.39
C GLU A 36 0.43 2.01 37.00
N TYR A 37 0.40 3.06 36.17
CA TYR A 37 0.19 4.43 36.64
C TYR A 37 -1.28 4.79 36.85
N LEU A 38 -2.20 3.89 36.51
CA LEU A 38 -3.63 4.09 36.67
C LEU A 38 -4.07 3.68 38.08
N PRO A 39 -5.00 4.43 38.69
CA PRO A 39 -5.54 4.09 39.99
C PRO A 39 -6.17 2.69 39.97
N THR A 40 -5.90 1.93 41.03
CA THR A 40 -6.50 0.62 41.29
C THR A 40 -7.83 0.75 42.05
N ASP A 41 -8.30 1.97 42.29
CA ASP A 41 -9.55 2.19 43.00
C ASP A 41 -10.77 1.77 42.13
N PRO A 42 -11.74 1.00 42.68
CA PRO A 42 -12.86 0.46 41.90
C PRO A 42 -13.80 1.52 41.32
N ASP A 43 -13.85 2.70 41.93
CA ASP A 43 -14.74 3.81 41.58
C ASP A 43 -13.98 4.99 40.95
N ALA A 44 -12.69 4.81 40.65
CA ALA A 44 -11.95 5.83 39.92
C ALA A 44 -12.49 5.90 38.48
N THR A 45 -12.82 7.10 38.04
CA THR A 45 -13.15 7.41 36.66
C THR A 45 -12.05 8.31 36.11
N ILE A 46 -11.58 8.03 34.90
CA ILE A 46 -10.58 8.88 34.25
C ILE A 46 -11.28 9.62 33.12
N SER A 47 -11.26 10.95 33.22
CA SER A 47 -11.66 11.81 32.13
C SER A 47 -10.50 11.95 31.14
N LEU A 48 -10.55 11.18 30.06
CA LEU A 48 -9.60 11.33 28.96
C LEU A 48 -10.27 12.16 27.86
N PHE A 49 -9.76 13.36 27.61
CA PHE A 49 -10.25 14.24 26.54
C PHE A 49 -11.78 14.47 26.54
N GLY A 50 -12.41 14.48 27.72
CA GLY A 50 -13.85 14.71 27.88
C GLY A 50 -14.74 13.47 27.76
N LEU A 51 -14.14 12.28 27.64
CA LEU A 51 -14.84 11.00 27.78
C LEU A 51 -14.56 10.44 29.17
N GLU A 52 -15.62 10.12 29.91
CA GLU A 52 -15.53 9.39 31.17
C GLU A 52 -15.37 7.91 30.83
N ILE A 53 -14.16 7.38 31.09
CA ILE A 53 -13.86 5.96 30.89
C ILE A 53 -14.00 5.28 32.25
N ASP A 54 -15.05 4.47 32.38
CA ASP A 54 -15.29 3.62 33.53
C ASP A 54 -14.59 2.26 33.37
N ARG A 55 -14.64 1.42 34.42
CA ARG A 55 -14.04 0.07 34.42
C ARG A 55 -14.61 -0.90 33.39
N ASN A 56 -15.69 -0.52 32.69
CA ASN A 56 -16.32 -1.27 31.58
C ASN A 56 -16.47 -2.79 31.86
N GLY A 57 -16.99 -3.14 33.04
CA GLY A 57 -17.23 -4.54 33.46
C GLY A 57 -16.04 -5.30 34.05
N PHE A 58 -14.85 -4.69 34.16
CA PHE A 58 -13.66 -5.29 34.79
C PHE A 58 -13.56 -4.98 36.29
N ALA A 59 -12.64 -5.62 37.02
CA ALA A 59 -12.48 -5.41 38.47
C ALA A 59 -12.10 -3.95 38.80
N ASP A 60 -11.03 -3.46 38.19
CA ASP A 60 -10.47 -2.12 38.38
C ASP A 60 -9.99 -1.53 37.03
N LEU A 61 -9.82 -0.21 36.95
CA LEU A 61 -9.31 0.47 35.75
C LEU A 61 -7.94 -0.06 35.30
N ASN A 62 -7.04 -0.34 36.26
CA ASN A 62 -5.74 -0.91 35.96
C ASN A 62 -5.86 -2.24 35.19
N THR A 63 -6.77 -3.12 35.61
CA THR A 63 -7.01 -4.43 34.97
C THR A 63 -7.60 -4.26 33.57
N TYR A 64 -8.55 -3.34 33.41
CA TYR A 64 -9.11 -2.99 32.09
C TYR A 64 -8.01 -2.55 31.11
N PHE A 65 -7.17 -1.59 31.53
CA PHE A 65 -6.09 -1.08 30.69
C PHE A 65 -4.98 -2.10 30.44
N TRP A 66 -4.66 -2.96 31.41
CA TRP A 66 -3.73 -4.07 31.21
C TRP A 66 -4.21 -5.01 30.10
N TRP A 67 -5.48 -5.39 30.15
CA TRP A 67 -6.10 -6.28 29.16
C TRP A 67 -6.19 -5.61 27.78
N LEU A 68 -6.53 -4.32 27.75
CA LEU A 68 -6.60 -3.50 26.54
C LEU A 68 -5.22 -3.30 25.91
N LEU A 69 -4.20 -2.90 26.68
CA LEU A 69 -2.82 -2.74 26.23
C LEU A 69 -2.23 -4.07 25.75
N GLY A 70 -2.60 -5.18 26.40
CA GLY A 70 -2.25 -6.53 25.97
C GLY A 70 -2.72 -6.88 24.55
N LYS A 71 -3.70 -6.16 23.99
CA LYS A 71 -4.18 -6.33 22.60
C LYS A 71 -3.74 -5.20 21.69
N ILE A 72 -3.77 -3.97 22.18
CA ILE A 72 -3.35 -2.79 21.43
C ILE A 72 -1.88 -2.91 21.02
N ILE A 73 -0.99 -3.37 21.90
CA ILE A 73 0.45 -3.42 21.61
C ILE A 73 0.77 -4.47 20.52
N PRO A 74 0.28 -5.73 20.60
CA PRO A 74 0.41 -6.66 19.49
C PRO A 74 -0.18 -6.13 18.18
N LEU A 75 -1.37 -5.52 18.20
CA LEU A 75 -1.99 -4.94 17.02
C LEU A 75 -1.11 -3.84 16.40
N TYR A 76 -0.59 -2.96 17.23
CA TYR A 76 0.29 -1.87 16.83
C TYR A 76 1.60 -2.39 16.20
N LEU A 77 2.25 -3.37 16.83
CA LEU A 77 3.46 -4.00 16.31
C LEU A 77 3.20 -4.73 14.99
N LEU A 78 2.10 -5.47 14.89
CA LEU A 78 1.68 -6.14 13.64
C LEU A 78 1.37 -5.13 12.54
N THR A 79 0.78 -3.98 12.88
CA THR A 79 0.48 -2.91 11.93
C THR A 79 1.76 -2.27 11.39
N ILE A 80 2.74 -1.97 12.26
CA ILE A 80 4.07 -1.51 11.84
C ILE A 80 4.73 -2.54 10.93
N TRP A 81 4.67 -3.81 11.31
CA TRP A 81 5.25 -4.90 10.54
C TRP A 81 4.57 -5.05 9.17
N PHE A 82 3.24 -4.94 9.11
CA PHE A 82 2.46 -4.97 7.88
C PHE A 82 2.87 -3.87 6.89
N PHE A 83 3.07 -2.64 7.37
CA PHE A 83 3.50 -1.53 6.50
C PHE A 83 4.97 -1.62 6.10
N THR A 84 5.82 -2.20 6.94
CA THR A 84 7.26 -2.33 6.66
C THR A 84 7.57 -3.55 5.78
N CYS A 85 6.71 -4.57 5.79
CA CYS A 85 6.86 -5.78 4.99
C CYS A 85 6.74 -5.52 3.48
N ARG A 86 7.79 -5.89 2.73
CA ARG A 86 7.82 -5.84 1.27
C ARG A 86 7.44 -7.18 0.61
N HIS A 87 7.36 -8.26 1.38
CA HIS A 87 7.07 -9.59 0.87
C HIS A 87 5.60 -9.78 0.51
N TRP A 88 5.30 -10.72 -0.39
CA TRP A 88 3.93 -11.02 -0.83
C TRP A 88 3.08 -11.73 0.24
N TRP A 89 3.70 -12.47 1.17
CA TRP A 89 3.00 -13.17 2.27
C TRP A 89 2.47 -12.23 3.38
N TYR A 90 2.70 -10.92 3.28
CA TYR A 90 2.25 -9.93 4.26
C TYR A 90 0.72 -9.95 4.48
N HIS A 91 -0.06 -10.47 3.52
CA HIS A 91 -1.50 -10.68 3.65
C HIS A 91 -1.88 -11.53 4.86
N ILE A 92 -1.01 -12.47 5.27
CA ILE A 92 -1.25 -13.34 6.43
C ILE A 92 -1.28 -12.51 7.73
N LEU A 93 -0.51 -11.41 7.81
CA LEU A 93 -0.51 -10.51 8.98
C LEU A 93 -1.84 -9.76 9.15
N LEU A 94 -2.65 -9.66 8.10
CA LEU A 94 -3.92 -8.95 8.16
C LEU A 94 -4.97 -9.73 8.98
N ILE A 95 -4.90 -11.06 8.99
CA ILE A 95 -5.76 -11.93 9.80
C ILE A 95 -5.64 -11.61 11.31
N PRO A 96 -4.44 -11.64 11.93
CA PRO A 96 -4.30 -11.31 13.35
C PRO A 96 -4.54 -9.82 13.63
N ILE A 97 -4.26 -8.90 12.70
CA ILE A 97 -4.62 -7.49 12.87
C ILE A 97 -6.14 -7.33 12.99
N CYS A 98 -6.91 -7.96 12.10
CA CYS A 98 -8.38 -7.94 12.17
C CYS A 98 -8.90 -8.60 13.45
N MET A 99 -8.29 -9.71 13.87
CA MET A 99 -8.65 -10.39 15.12
C MET A 99 -8.47 -9.47 16.34
N TYR A 100 -7.29 -8.89 16.54
CA TYR A 100 -7.03 -8.01 17.68
C TYR A 100 -7.89 -6.74 17.62
N ALA A 101 -8.12 -6.17 16.44
CA ALA A 101 -8.95 -4.97 16.27
C ALA A 101 -10.39 -5.24 16.76
N PHE A 102 -10.91 -6.41 16.43
CA PHE A 102 -12.23 -6.82 16.88
C PHE A 102 -12.28 -7.09 18.38
N GLN A 103 -11.30 -7.79 18.94
CA GLN A 103 -11.25 -8.02 20.39
C GLN A 103 -11.20 -6.72 21.19
N ILE A 104 -10.53 -5.69 20.67
CA ILE A 104 -10.54 -4.35 21.28
C ILE A 104 -11.94 -3.71 21.16
N PHE A 105 -12.56 -3.78 19.98
CA PHE A 105 -13.91 -3.27 19.77
C PHE A 105 -14.93 -3.92 20.70
N GLU A 106 -14.85 -5.24 20.87
CA GLU A 106 -15.73 -6.00 21.76
C GLU A 106 -15.60 -5.53 23.21
N VAL A 107 -14.38 -5.27 23.67
CA VAL A 107 -14.13 -4.77 25.03
C VAL A 107 -14.50 -3.32 25.25
N VAL A 108 -14.62 -2.52 24.21
CA VAL A 108 -15.16 -1.16 24.32
C VAL A 108 -16.68 -1.16 24.28
N TYR A 109 -17.31 -2.14 23.62
CA TYR A 109 -18.76 -2.16 23.39
C TYR A 109 -19.54 -3.07 24.34
N SER A 110 -18.91 -4.10 24.91
CA SER A 110 -19.59 -5.07 25.78
C SER A 110 -19.19 -4.90 27.24
N ASP A 111 -20.20 -4.77 28.10
CA ASP A 111 -20.05 -4.68 29.56
C ASP A 111 -20.01 -6.07 30.24
N ASN A 112 -20.15 -7.15 29.47
CA ASN A 112 -20.27 -8.51 30.00
C ASN A 112 -18.92 -9.20 30.05
N LEU A 113 -18.62 -9.94 31.13
CA LEU A 113 -17.34 -10.65 31.31
C LEU A 113 -17.13 -11.87 30.37
N LEU A 114 -18.17 -12.30 29.64
CA LEU A 114 -18.15 -13.45 28.72
C LEU A 114 -17.92 -13.02 27.26
N ILE A 115 -16.87 -12.22 27.09
CA ILE A 115 -16.33 -11.75 25.82
C ILE A 115 -15.56 -12.93 25.19
N ASP A 116 -15.58 -13.07 23.86
CA ASP A 116 -14.80 -14.04 23.03
C ASP A 116 -15.50 -15.32 22.49
N VAL A 117 -16.54 -15.93 23.08
CA VAL A 117 -17.01 -17.26 22.59
C VAL A 117 -18.08 -17.18 21.48
N LYS A 118 -19.04 -16.26 21.59
CA LYS A 118 -20.17 -16.17 20.64
C LYS A 118 -19.91 -15.21 19.47
N ASN A 119 -19.03 -14.24 19.65
CA ASN A 119 -18.82 -13.13 18.73
C ASN A 119 -17.87 -13.45 17.56
N VAL A 120 -17.01 -14.48 17.68
CA VAL A 120 -16.10 -14.91 16.61
C VAL A 120 -16.84 -15.32 15.33
N LEU A 121 -18.05 -15.88 15.42
CA LEU A 121 -18.82 -16.24 14.23
C LEU A 121 -19.44 -14.99 13.54
N TRP A 122 -19.79 -13.98 14.34
CA TRP A 122 -20.34 -12.70 13.85
C TRP A 122 -19.25 -11.78 13.28
N LEU A 123 -17.99 -12.02 13.63
CA LEU A 123 -16.79 -11.34 13.14
C LEU A 123 -16.49 -11.62 11.65
N LEU A 124 -16.79 -12.83 11.17
CA LEU A 124 -16.47 -13.29 9.82
C LEU A 124 -16.94 -12.32 8.71
N PRO A 125 -18.20 -11.86 8.68
CA PRO A 125 -18.68 -10.90 7.67
C PRO A 125 -18.04 -9.51 7.78
N VAL A 126 -17.71 -9.03 8.99
CA VAL A 126 -17.05 -7.73 9.18
C VAL A 126 -15.60 -7.80 8.67
N CYS A 127 -14.89 -8.89 8.96
CA CYS A 127 -13.57 -9.15 8.40
C CYS A 127 -13.60 -9.22 6.87
N MET A 128 -14.63 -9.84 6.28
CA MET A 128 -14.79 -9.93 4.82
C MET A 128 -14.83 -8.55 4.13
N VAL A 129 -15.26 -7.50 4.83
CA VAL A 129 -15.29 -6.12 4.31
C VAL A 129 -14.01 -5.35 4.65
N ILE A 130 -13.48 -5.50 5.87
CA ILE A 130 -12.28 -4.78 6.31
C ILE A 130 -11.03 -5.23 5.53
N ILE A 131 -10.89 -6.54 5.27
CA ILE A 131 -9.76 -7.10 4.53
C ILE A 131 -9.57 -6.44 3.15
N PRO A 132 -10.58 -6.41 2.25
CA PRO A 132 -10.44 -5.76 0.95
C PRO A 132 -10.30 -4.24 1.06
N PHE A 133 -10.91 -3.61 2.06
CA PHE A 133 -10.75 -2.17 2.30
C PHE A 133 -9.29 -1.80 2.63
N VAL A 134 -8.67 -2.49 3.58
CA VAL A 134 -7.26 -2.29 3.93
C VAL A 134 -6.34 -2.64 2.75
N TYR A 135 -6.68 -3.68 2.00
CA TYR A 135 -5.97 -4.02 0.76
C TYR A 135 -6.02 -2.90 -0.28
N PHE A 136 -7.20 -2.30 -0.50
CA PHE A 136 -7.37 -1.17 -1.42
C PHE A 136 -6.55 0.06 -1.00
N VAL A 137 -6.54 0.39 0.30
CA VAL A 137 -5.72 1.47 0.84
C VAL A 137 -4.24 1.22 0.55
N ARG A 138 -3.76 -0.02 0.73
CA ARG A 138 -2.37 -0.36 0.46
C ARG A 138 -2.04 -0.31 -1.04
N ILE A 139 -2.91 -0.79 -1.93
CA ILE A 139 -2.74 -0.61 -3.37
C ILE A 139 -2.60 0.88 -3.70
N LYS A 140 -3.54 1.71 -3.26
CA LYS A 140 -3.55 3.14 -3.56
C LYS A 140 -2.31 3.86 -3.01
N LEU A 141 -1.79 3.41 -1.86
CA LEU A 141 -0.56 3.95 -1.28
C LEU A 141 0.69 3.47 -2.05
N TYR A 142 0.71 2.20 -2.49
CA TYR A 142 1.82 1.58 -3.22
C TYR A 142 1.91 2.07 -4.66
N ASP A 143 0.79 2.32 -5.33
CA ASP A 143 0.72 2.97 -6.63
C ASP A 143 1.38 4.35 -6.60
N LYS A 144 1.26 5.05 -5.48
CA LYS A 144 1.85 6.38 -5.31
C LYS A 144 3.31 6.35 -4.85
N HIS A 145 3.75 5.33 -4.12
CA HIS A 145 5.06 5.33 -3.44
C HIS A 145 6.07 4.29 -3.95
N VAL A 146 5.63 3.24 -4.66
CA VAL A 146 6.52 2.17 -5.13
C VAL A 146 6.49 1.98 -6.64
N HIS A 147 5.41 2.35 -7.34
CA HIS A 147 5.45 2.61 -8.79
C HIS A 147 6.08 3.97 -9.15
N GLY A 148 6.80 4.61 -8.21
CA GLY A 148 7.62 5.81 -8.44
C GLY A 148 8.79 5.64 -9.42
N ILE A 149 8.85 4.48 -10.08
CA ILE A 149 9.52 4.06 -11.31
C ILE A 149 8.54 2.96 -11.79
N ASP A 150 7.76 3.03 -12.86
CA ASP A 150 8.18 3.41 -14.20
C ASP A 150 6.98 3.55 -15.15
N LEU A 151 5.75 3.94 -14.77
CA LEU A 151 4.72 4.08 -15.84
C LEU A 151 5.10 5.21 -16.80
N GLU A 152 5.42 6.38 -16.25
CA GLU A 152 5.85 7.54 -17.04
C GLU A 152 7.26 7.36 -17.62
N ALA A 153 8.16 6.68 -16.92
CA ALA A 153 9.53 6.48 -17.39
C ALA A 153 9.68 5.24 -18.31
N MET A 154 8.83 4.21 -18.19
CA MET A 154 8.67 3.15 -19.20
C MET A 154 7.94 3.69 -20.43
N ASP A 155 6.93 4.58 -20.28
CA ASP A 155 6.37 5.33 -21.40
C ASP A 155 7.43 6.21 -22.06
N ALA A 156 8.30 6.87 -21.29
CA ALA A 156 9.38 7.68 -21.84
C ALA A 156 10.45 6.82 -22.55
N GLU A 157 10.80 5.66 -22.01
CA GLU A 157 11.70 4.68 -22.66
C GLU A 157 11.05 4.10 -23.93
N LEU A 158 9.78 3.72 -23.88
CA LEU A 158 9.01 3.22 -25.03
C LEU A 158 8.92 4.29 -26.12
N GLN A 159 8.64 5.54 -25.76
CA GLN A 159 8.65 6.67 -26.70
C GLN A 159 10.03 6.95 -27.27
N TYR A 160 11.10 6.82 -26.47
CA TYR A 160 12.47 6.97 -26.96
C TYR A 160 12.80 5.93 -28.03
N TYR A 161 12.48 4.65 -27.81
CA TYR A 161 12.70 3.60 -28.81
C TYR A 161 11.83 3.78 -30.05
N LYS A 162 10.55 4.11 -29.89
CA LYS A 162 9.61 4.37 -31.01
C LYS A 162 10.04 5.56 -31.86
N ASN A 163 10.53 6.63 -31.24
CA ASN A 163 11.05 7.80 -31.96
C ASN A 163 12.34 7.48 -32.71
N LYS A 164 13.25 6.71 -32.10
CA LYS A 164 14.50 6.27 -32.74
C LYS A 164 14.24 5.38 -33.95
N GLU A 165 13.35 4.39 -33.83
CA GLU A 165 12.94 3.53 -34.93
C GLU A 165 12.32 4.35 -36.08
N ARG A 166 11.48 5.32 -35.76
CA ARG A 166 10.89 6.24 -36.74
C ARG A 166 11.96 7.08 -37.47
N ASP A 167 12.98 7.56 -36.76
CA ASP A 167 14.06 8.34 -37.37
C ASP A 167 14.93 7.49 -38.31
N GLU A 168 15.13 6.20 -37.97
CA GLU A 168 15.78 5.23 -38.84
C GLU A 168 14.94 4.93 -40.10
N LEU A 169 13.63 4.78 -39.96
CA LEU A 169 12.70 4.56 -41.08
C LEU A 169 12.57 5.79 -42.00
N LYS A 170 12.57 7.00 -41.45
CA LYS A 170 12.60 8.25 -42.22
C LYS A 170 13.87 8.38 -43.06
N LYS A 171 15.03 8.00 -42.51
CA LYS A 171 16.31 7.97 -43.25
C LYS A 171 16.28 6.95 -44.39
N ALA A 172 15.53 5.85 -44.24
CA ALA A 172 15.31 4.86 -45.29
C ALA A 172 14.26 5.28 -46.35
N GLY A 173 13.69 6.48 -46.25
CA GLY A 173 12.72 7.01 -47.22
C GLY A 173 11.26 6.60 -46.98
N ILE A 174 10.94 6.05 -45.80
CA ILE A 174 9.60 5.56 -45.44
C ILE A 174 8.96 6.54 -44.44
N ASN A 175 7.83 7.18 -44.82
CA ASN A 175 7.10 8.13 -43.96
C ASN A 175 5.90 7.43 -43.28
N ILE A 176 5.86 7.43 -41.96
CA ILE A 176 4.74 6.91 -41.14
C ILE A 176 3.93 8.09 -40.58
N PRO A 177 2.59 8.13 -40.75
CA PRO A 177 1.73 9.17 -40.17
C PRO A 177 1.74 9.17 -38.64
N GLU A 178 1.58 10.34 -38.01
CA GLU A 178 1.39 10.46 -36.55
C GLU A 178 -0.01 9.99 -36.16
N GLU A 179 -0.13 8.90 -35.41
CA GLU A 179 -1.39 8.53 -34.75
C GLU A 179 -1.45 9.07 -33.31
N PRO A 180 -2.62 9.54 -32.84
CA PRO A 180 -2.78 10.07 -31.49
C PRO A 180 -2.66 8.99 -30.42
N LEU A 181 -2.22 9.41 -29.23
CA LEU A 181 -1.76 8.63 -28.07
C LEU A 181 -2.71 7.55 -27.48
N THR A 182 -3.90 7.32 -28.04
CA THR A 182 -4.86 6.33 -27.52
C THR A 182 -4.66 4.92 -28.07
N SER A 183 -3.83 4.71 -29.11
CA SER A 183 -3.73 3.43 -29.82
C SER A 183 -2.71 2.43 -29.25
N ALA A 184 -1.94 2.77 -28.22
CA ALA A 184 -0.89 1.89 -27.68
C ALA A 184 -1.44 0.56 -27.11
N GLU A 185 -2.67 0.54 -26.58
CA GLU A 185 -3.31 -0.70 -26.11
C GLU A 185 -3.86 -1.55 -27.27
N GLU A 186 -4.17 -0.94 -28.41
CA GLU A 186 -4.79 -1.62 -29.57
C GLU A 186 -3.73 -2.22 -30.53
N ASP A 187 -2.50 -1.68 -30.51
CA ASP A 187 -1.41 -2.06 -31.44
C ASP A 187 -0.70 -3.38 -31.04
N LEU A 188 -0.81 -3.82 -29.77
CA LEU A 188 -0.27 -5.11 -29.31
C LEU A 188 -1.07 -6.32 -29.84
N SER A 189 -2.26 -6.11 -30.41
CA SER A 189 -3.21 -7.18 -30.77
C SER A 189 -3.35 -7.44 -32.30
N GLN A 190 -2.24 -7.43 -33.05
CA GLN A 190 -2.10 -8.19 -34.32
C GLN A 190 -2.54 -7.58 -35.67
N LYS A 191 -2.37 -6.29 -35.98
CA LYS A 191 -2.76 -5.79 -37.34
C LYS A 191 -1.81 -4.90 -38.11
N THR A 192 -0.67 -4.54 -37.54
CA THR A 192 0.27 -3.56 -38.10
C THR A 192 1.42 -4.15 -38.94
N PRO A 193 2.05 -5.30 -38.63
CA PRO A 193 3.25 -5.74 -39.37
C PRO A 193 2.94 -6.06 -40.84
N ASN A 194 1.79 -6.68 -41.13
CA ASN A 194 1.42 -7.03 -42.51
C ASN A 194 1.07 -5.80 -43.35
N ARG A 195 0.42 -4.77 -42.76
CA ARG A 195 0.07 -3.55 -43.50
C ARG A 195 1.29 -2.70 -43.83
N VAL A 196 2.25 -2.61 -42.92
CA VAL A 196 3.51 -1.90 -43.16
C VAL A 196 4.32 -2.63 -44.22
N MET A 197 4.43 -3.97 -44.15
CA MET A 197 5.12 -4.75 -45.16
C MET A 197 4.44 -4.68 -46.55
N ASP A 198 3.12 -4.76 -46.61
CA ASP A 198 2.39 -4.62 -47.88
C ASP A 198 2.59 -3.23 -48.50
N ASN A 199 2.59 -2.16 -47.69
CA ASN A 199 2.84 -0.81 -48.18
C ASN A 199 4.29 -0.62 -48.66
N LEU A 200 5.26 -1.23 -47.97
CA LEU A 200 6.69 -1.17 -48.31
C LEU A 200 6.99 -1.94 -49.60
N VAL A 201 6.41 -3.15 -49.74
CA VAL A 201 6.48 -3.95 -50.98
C VAL A 201 5.83 -3.20 -52.14
N LYS A 202 4.69 -2.54 -51.90
CA LYS A 202 3.99 -1.76 -52.92
C LYS A 202 4.79 -0.52 -53.36
N GLN A 203 5.45 0.18 -52.44
CA GLN A 203 6.35 1.29 -52.76
C GLN A 203 7.60 0.83 -53.52
N LEU A 204 8.24 -0.27 -53.11
CA LEU A 204 9.38 -0.85 -53.83
C LEU A 204 8.99 -1.23 -55.26
N ARG A 205 7.84 -1.89 -55.44
CA ARG A 205 7.33 -2.26 -56.76
C ARG A 205 7.06 -1.04 -57.64
N HIS A 206 6.59 0.06 -57.06
CA HIS A 206 6.33 1.30 -57.78
C HIS A 206 7.64 2.01 -58.20
N SER A 207 8.66 1.98 -57.34
CA SER A 207 9.99 2.57 -57.61
C SER A 207 10.77 1.80 -58.67
N PHE A 208 10.63 0.47 -58.72
CA PHE A 208 11.24 -0.36 -59.78
C PHE A 208 10.57 -0.12 -61.14
N LYS A 209 9.25 0.11 -61.16
CA LYS A 209 8.51 0.38 -62.40
C LYS A 209 8.75 1.79 -62.98
N SER A 210 9.32 2.70 -62.19
CA SER A 210 9.70 4.05 -62.68
C SER A 210 11.15 4.13 -63.16
N LEU A 211 11.95 3.06 -63.00
CA LEU A 211 13.36 2.99 -63.40
C LEU A 211 13.62 2.15 -64.67
N PHE A 212 12.59 1.51 -65.21
CA PHE A 212 12.58 0.74 -66.46
C PHE A 212 11.40 1.18 -67.32
#